data_AF-A0A947JK43-F1
#
_entry.id   AF-A0A947JK43-F1
#
_cell.length_a   1.000
_cell.length_b   1.000
_cell.length_c   1.000
_cell.angle_alpha   90.00
_cell.angle_beta   90.00
_cell.angle_gamma   90.00
#
_symmetry.space_group_name_H-M   'P 1'
#
loop_
_entity.id
_entity.type
_entity.pdbx_description
1 polymer ?
#
loop_
_entity_poly.entity_id
_entity_poly.type
_entity_poly.pdbx_seq_one_letter_code
_entity_poly.pdbx_strand_id
1 'polypeptide(L)' 'MIRKPVVAGQFYSGSKEALEREVQALVDSKADKEDAIGVVSPHAGYAYSGPVAGSVLSAI' A
#
# COMPACT_ATOMS: atom_id res chain seq x y z
N MET A 1 18.39 17.68 -1.81
CA MET A 1 16.99 18.15 -1.87
C MET A 1 16.10 17.04 -1.33
N ILE A 2 15.10 17.35 -0.50
CA ILE A 2 14.16 16.35 0.05
C ILE A 2 12.82 16.49 -0.69
N ARG A 3 12.34 15.41 -1.34
CA ARG A 3 11.03 15.39 -2.02
C ARG A 3 9.92 15.10 -1.01
N LYS A 4 9.01 16.05 -0.80
CA LYS A 4 7.85 15.88 0.08
C LYS A 4 6.73 15.09 -0.61
N PRO A 5 5.92 14.30 0.14
CA PRO A 5 4.77 13.60 -0.43
C PRO A 5 3.66 14.58 -0.78
N VAL A 6 3.33 14.68 -2.07
CA VAL A 6 2.38 15.68 -2.60
C VAL A 6 0.91 15.28 -2.51
N VAL A 7 0.61 13.99 -2.32
CA VAL A 7 -0.77 13.45 -2.25
C VAL A 7 -1.11 12.82 -0.90
N ALA A 8 -0.27 12.99 0.12
CA ALA A 8 -0.57 12.56 1.49
C ALA A 8 -1.78 13.34 2.02
N GLY A 9 -2.75 12.62 2.61
CA GLY A 9 -4.05 13.19 3.01
C GLY A 9 -5.07 13.29 1.87
N GLN A 10 -4.73 12.85 0.66
CA GLN A 10 -5.65 12.78 -0.49
C GLN A 10 -5.80 11.36 -1.00
N PHE A 11 -4.69 10.72 -1.39
CA PHE A 11 -4.72 9.36 -1.97
C PHE A 11 -4.60 8.28 -0.89
N TYR A 12 -3.99 8.63 0.23
CA TYR A 12 -3.80 7.80 1.42
C TYR A 12 -3.75 8.71 2.64
N SER A 13 -3.89 8.14 3.83
CA SER A 13 -3.90 8.89 5.08
C SER A 13 -2.68 9.81 5.27
N GLY A 14 -2.91 11.06 5.69
CA GLY A 14 -1.86 12.08 5.80
C GLY A 14 -1.00 12.04 7.07
N SER A 15 -1.44 11.29 8.09
CA SER A 15 -0.68 11.06 9.33
C SER A 15 -0.12 9.65 9.37
N LYS A 16 1.05 9.48 9.99
CA LYS A 16 1.70 8.19 10.17
C LYS A 16 0.78 7.14 10.78
N GLU A 17 0.13 7.46 11.89
CA GLU A 17 -0.64 6.50 12.69
C GLU A 17 -1.88 6.01 11.94
N ALA A 18 -2.53 6.90 11.18
CA ALA A 18 -3.67 6.52 10.33
C ALA A 18 -3.23 5.69 9.12
N LEU A 19 -2.11 6.05 8.48
CA LEU A 19 -1.57 5.31 7.35
C LEU A 19 -1.13 3.89 7.75
N GLU A 20 -0.52 3.74 8.92
CA GLU A 20 -0.14 2.42 9.45
C GLU A 20 -1.38 1.52 9.63
N ARG A 21 -2.45 2.04 10.24
CA ARG A 21 -3.71 1.29 10.38
C ARG A 21 -4.34 0.96 9.05
N GLU A 22 -4.33 1.90 8.10
CA GLU A 22 -4.88 1.71 6.76
C GLU A 22 -4.11 0.60 6.02
N VAL A 23 -2.78 0.62 6.04
CA VAL A 23 -1.95 -0.43 5.42
C VAL A 23 -2.17 -1.79 6.10
N GLN A 24 -2.21 -1.85 7.44
CA GLN A 24 -2.47 -3.09 8.18
C GLN A 24 -3.81 -3.73 7.84
N ALA A 25 -4.82 -2.93 7.48
CA ALA A 25 -6.12 -3.43 7.06
C ALA A 25 -6.13 -3.94 5.60
N LEU A 26 -5.12 -3.58 4.79
CA LEU A 26 -5.02 -3.93 3.38
C LEU A 26 -4.09 -5.11 3.11
N VAL A 27 -3.12 -5.37 3.99
CA VAL A 27 -2.15 -6.46 3.83
C VAL A 27 -2.55 -7.71 4.61
N ASP A 28 -2.24 -8.87 4.06
CA ASP A 28 -2.39 -10.16 4.73
C ASP A 28 -1.00 -10.70 5.11
N SER A 29 -0.71 -10.73 6.41
CA SER A 29 0.55 -11.24 6.94
C SER A 29 0.70 -12.77 6.85
N LYS A 30 -0.38 -13.48 6.49
CA LYS A 30 -0.41 -14.93 6.33
C LYS A 30 -0.40 -15.38 4.88
N ALA A 31 -0.36 -14.44 3.93
CA ALA A 31 -0.27 -14.77 2.52
C ALA A 31 1.02 -15.55 2.22
N ASP A 32 0.89 -16.57 1.37
CA ASP A 32 2.04 -17.32 0.87
C ASP A 32 2.97 -16.39 0.09
N LYS A 33 4.28 -16.53 0.32
CA LYS A 33 5.31 -15.66 -0.27
C LYS A 33 5.89 -16.30 -1.53
N GLU A 34 6.05 -15.47 -2.56
CA GLU A 34 6.68 -15.81 -3.83
C GLU A 34 7.97 -15.01 -4.01
N ASP A 35 9.01 -15.67 -4.52
CA ASP A 35 10.25 -14.98 -4.94
C ASP A 35 10.06 -14.31 -6.29
N ALA A 36 9.36 -13.16 -6.27
CA ALA A 36 9.01 -12.42 -7.48
C ALA A 36 10.15 -11.52 -7.95
N ILE A 37 10.63 -11.73 -9.19
CA ILE A 37 11.62 -10.84 -9.85
C ILE A 37 11.03 -9.42 -10.08
N GLY A 38 9.70 -9.31 -10.21
CA GLY A 38 9.01 -8.04 -10.34
C GLY A 38 7.51 -8.17 -10.14
N VAL A 39 6.85 -7.06 -9.82
CA VAL A 39 5.40 -6.98 -9.60
C VAL A 39 4.77 -5.82 -10.35
N VAL A 40 3.47 -5.91 -10.63
CA VAL A 40 2.66 -4.81 -11.13
C VAL A 40 1.64 -4.45 -10.06
N SER A 41 1.57 -3.18 -9.67
CA SER A 41 0.68 -2.70 -8.62
C SER A 41 -0.05 -1.43 -9.08
N PRO A 42 -1.35 -1.27 -8.77
CA PRO A 42 -2.11 -0.08 -9.11
C PRO A 42 -1.65 1.13 -8.27
N HIS A 43 -1.94 2.34 -8.76
CA HIS A 43 -1.48 3.60 -8.13
C HIS A 43 -2.61 4.58 -7.82
N ALA A 44 -3.86 4.15 -7.87
CA ALA A 44 -4.99 4.98 -7.44
C ALA A 44 -5.00 5.11 -5.90
N GLY A 45 -5.88 5.97 -5.37
CA GLY A 45 -6.05 6.11 -3.92
C GLY A 45 -6.39 4.79 -3.23
N TYR A 46 -5.95 4.63 -1.99
CA TYR A 46 -6.10 3.38 -1.21
C TYR A 46 -7.55 2.95 -1.04
N ALA A 47 -8.48 3.91 -0.97
CA ALA A 47 -9.91 3.63 -0.97
C ALA A 47 -10.41 2.83 -2.20
N TYR A 48 -9.71 2.93 -3.33
CA TYR A 48 -10.08 2.28 -4.59
C TYR A 48 -9.20 1.06 -4.90
N SER A 49 -7.89 1.25 -4.88
CA SER A 49 -6.95 0.21 -5.30
C SER A 49 -6.11 -0.38 -4.17
N GLY A 50 -6.32 0.08 -2.93
CA GLY A 50 -5.61 -0.42 -1.75
C GLY A 50 -5.70 -1.94 -1.59
N PRO A 51 -6.89 -2.57 -1.69
CA PRO A 51 -7.01 -4.02 -1.54
C PRO A 51 -6.25 -4.82 -2.61
N VAL A 52 -6.22 -4.32 -3.85
CA VAL A 52 -5.48 -4.96 -4.97
C VAL A 52 -3.98 -4.78 -4.82
N ALA A 53 -3.52 -3.59 -4.42
CA ALA A 53 -2.12 -3.38 -4.08
C ALA A 53 -1.70 -4.25 -2.88
N GLY A 54 -2.57 -4.36 -1.88
CA GLY A 54 -2.40 -5.18 -0.70
C GLY A 54 -2.23 -6.66 -1.04
N SER A 55 -3.06 -7.23 -1.91
CA SER A 55 -2.94 -8.64 -2.30
C SER A 55 -1.60 -8.95 -2.98
N VAL A 56 -1.10 -8.04 -3.84
CA VAL A 56 0.20 -8.20 -4.52
C VAL A 56 1.35 -8.08 -3.51
N LEU A 57 1.34 -7.02 -2.69
CA LEU A 57 2.42 -6.76 -1.73
C LEU A 57 2.44 -7.76 -0.57
N SER A 58 1.31 -8.42 -0.27
CA SER A 58 1.25 -9.47 0.73
C SER A 58 1.90 -10.77 0.25
N ALA A 59 1.97 -11.02 -1.05
CA ALA A 59 2.49 -12.25 -1.63
C ALA A 59 4.00 -12.21 -1.93
N ILE A 60 4.71 -11.12 -1.58
CA ILE A 60 6.16 -10.98 -1.81
C ILE A 60 6.95 -10.80 -0.51
#